data_AF-A0AAU6PGZ6-F1
#
_entry.id   AF-A0AAU6PGZ6-F1
#
_cell.length_a   1.000
_cell.length_b   1.000
_cell.length_c   1.000
_cell.angle_alpha   90.00
_cell.angle_beta   90.00
_cell.angle_gamma   90.00
#
_symmetry.space_group_name_H-M   'P 1'
#
loop_
_entity.id
_entity.type
_entity.pdbx_description
1 polymer ?
#
loop_
_entity_poly.entity_id
_entity_poly.type
_entity_poly.pdbx_seq_one_letter_code
_entity_poly.pdbx_strand_id
1 'polypeptide(L)' 'MRVSITEAKANLSNLINRVLQGEKITLTRYNKPMVDLVIHQSKK' A
#
# COMPACT_ATOMS: atom_id res chain seq x y z
N MET A 1 -4.97 -4.05 5.82
CA MET A 1 -5.99 -3.06 5.42
C MET A 1 -6.14 -3.06 3.91
N ARG A 2 -7.35 -2.82 3.37
CA ARG A 2 -7.58 -2.65 1.92
C ARG A 2 -7.87 -1.18 1.61
N VAL A 3 -7.21 -0.63 0.60
CA VAL A 3 -7.36 0.78 0.18
C VAL A 3 -7.64 0.84 -1.31
N SER A 4 -8.50 1.75 -1.75
CA SER A 4 -8.76 1.91 -3.18
C SER A 4 -7.55 2.56 -3.88
N ILE A 5 -7.30 2.26 -5.15
CA ILE A 5 -6.22 2.90 -5.92
C ILE A 5 -6.40 4.42 -6.02
N THR A 6 -7.65 4.91 -5.99
CA THR A 6 -7.96 6.34 -6.02
C THR A 6 -7.53 7.02 -4.72
N GLU A 7 -7.87 6.43 -3.58
CA GLU A 7 -7.47 6.92 -2.26
C GLU A 7 -5.94 6.81 -2.07
N ALA A 8 -5.35 5.74 -2.59
CA ALA A 8 -3.91 5.54 -2.53
C ALA A 8 -3.13 6.62 -3.28
N LYS A 9 -3.62 7.08 -4.44
CA LYS A 9 -2.99 8.19 -5.18
C LYS A 9 -3.01 9.50 -4.39
N ALA A 10 -4.09 9.77 -3.66
CA ALA A 10 -4.22 10.98 -2.86
C ALA A 10 -3.37 10.95 -1.58
N ASN A 11 -3.14 9.76 -1.01
CA ASN A 11 -2.52 9.60 0.32
C ASN A 11 -1.26 8.73 0.31
N LEU A 12 -0.57 8.60 -0.83
CA LEU A 12 0.49 7.60 -1.02
C LEU A 12 1.60 7.71 0.03
N SER A 13 2.08 8.92 0.31
CA SER A 13 3.14 9.16 1.30
C SER A 13 2.77 8.67 2.70
N ASN A 14 1.52 8.88 3.13
CA ASN A 14 1.04 8.41 4.42
C ASN A 14 0.95 6.87 4.45
N LEU A 15 0.44 6.26 3.37
CA LEU A 15 0.36 4.81 3.24
C LEU A 15 1.75 4.15 3.27
N ILE A 16 2.75 4.77 2.63
CA ILE A 16 4.15 4.31 2.69
C ILE A 16 4.67 4.35 4.13
N ASN A 17 4.48 5.45 4.87
CA ASN A 17 4.91 5.55 6.26
C ASN A 17 4.30 4.46 7.13
N ARG A 18 3.02 4.16 6.94
CA ARG A 18 2.31 3.09 7.65
C ARG A 18 2.87 1.71 7.31
N VAL A 19 3.19 1.46 6.05
CA VAL A 19 3.81 0.20 5.60
C VAL A 19 5.22 0.06 6.20
N LEU A 20 6.00 1.14 6.26
CA LEU A 20 7.31 1.17 6.90
C LEU A 20 7.23 0.90 8.43
N GLN A 21 6.12 1.27 9.07
CA GLN A 21 5.83 0.93 10.47
C GLN A 21 5.35 -0.52 10.67
N GLY A 22 5.23 -1.31 9.60
CA GLY A 22 4.85 -2.71 9.63
C GLY A 22 3.39 -2.99 9.27
N GLU A 23 2.64 -1.97 8.83
CA GLU A 23 1.26 -2.18 8.40
C GLU A 23 1.18 -2.90 7.04
N LYS A 24 0.32 -3.91 6.95
CA LYS A 24 0.02 -4.60 5.69
C LYS A 24 -1.10 -3.89 4.95
N ILE A 25 -0.80 -3.26 3.82
CA ILE A 25 -1.76 -2.53 3.00
C ILE A 25 -1.87 -3.17 1.61
N THR A 26 -3.09 -3.57 1.25
CA THR A 26 -3.44 -4.07 -0.08
C THR A 26 -4.19 -2.98 -0.84
N LEU A 27 -3.69 -2.63 -2.02
CA LEU A 27 -4.40 -1.76 -2.94
C LEU A 27 -5.43 -2.54 -3.76
N THR A 28 -6.59 -1.92 -3.94
CA THR A 28 -7.74 -2.50 -4.61
C THR A 28 -8.23 -1.59 -5.73
N ARG A 29 -8.87 -2.16 -6.76
CA ARG A 29 -9.65 -1.43 -7.76
C ARG A 29 -10.97 -2.14 -7.92
N TYR A 30 -12.08 -1.39 -7.85
CA TYR A 30 -13.43 -1.96 -7.83
C TYR A 30 -13.58 -3.06 -6.77
N ASN A 31 -13.08 -2.80 -5.55
CA ASN A 31 -13.03 -3.73 -4.41
C ASN A 31 -12.26 -5.05 -4.63
N LYS A 32 -11.59 -5.22 -5.77
CA LYS A 32 -10.73 -6.38 -6.03
C LYS A 32 -9.29 -6.05 -5.65
N PRO A 33 -8.61 -6.91 -4.86
CA PRO A 33 -7.19 -6.72 -4.55
C PRO A 33 -6.35 -6.80 -5.83
N MET A 34 -5.39 -5.89 -5.96
CA MET A 34 -4.51 -5.78 -7.12
C MET A 34 -3.05 -5.97 -6.75
N VAL A 35 -2.58 -5.24 -5.74
CA VAL A 35 -1.17 -5.24 -5.34
C VAL A 35 -1.06 -5.00 -3.83
N ASP A 36 -0.02 -5.52 -3.22
CA ASP A 36 0.34 -5.21 -1.83
C ASP A 36 1.49 -4.19 -1.81
N LEU A 37 1.40 -3.22 -0.91
CA LEU A 37 2.54 -2.37 -0.58
C LEU A 37 3.45 -3.15 0.36
N VAL A 38 4.69 -3.37 -0.10
CA VAL A 38 5.72 -4.08 0.66
C VAL A 38 6.94 -3.19 0.81
N ILE A 39 7.57 -3.25 1.99
CA ILE A 39 8.85 -2.55 2.22
C ILE A 39 9.88 -3.13 1.26
N HIS A 40 10.53 -2.25 0.50
CA HIS A 40 11.62 -2.67 -0.38
C HIS A 40 12.74 -3.31 0.44
N GLN A 41 13.09 -4.55 0.09
CA GLN A 41 14.25 -5.24 0.63
C GLN A 41 15.36 -5.07 -0.38
N SER A 42 16.37 -4.26 -0.04
CA SER A 42 17.58 -4.17 -0.85
C SER A 42 18.23 -5.56 -0.83
N LYS A 43 18.21 -6.25 -1.98
CA LYS A 43 18.99 -7.47 -2.14
C LYS A 43 20.46 -7.06 -2.23
N LYS A 44 21.20 -7.25 -1.15
CA LYS A 44 22.66 -7.33 -1.19
C LYS A 44 23.08 -8.56 -1.98
#